data_AF-H0SEH8-F1
#
_entry.id   AF-H0SEH8-F1
#
_cell.length_a   1.000
_cell.length_b   1.000
_cell.length_c   1.000
_cell.angle_alpha   90.00
_cell.angle_beta   90.00
_cell.angle_gamma   90.00
#
_symmetry.space_group_name_H-M   'P 1'
#
loop_
_entity.id
_entity.type
_entity.pdbx_description
1 polymer ?
#
loop_
_entity_poly.entity_id
_entity_poly.type
_entity_poly.pdbx_seq_one_letter_code
_entity_poly.pdbx_strand_id
1 'polypeptide(L)'
;MTIFLILAPYGVYAALMMVVSATLSLAVAAALCLAVVTLDVIKGRSVKILGLGSAIVFAGVAAYLQLIDPEMTDSAVRLAVDCGIFALSLGSMLLRMPFTLQYALEAVPPETAAIPGFLRANYVITGAWALSTLLMIIGNLMTLYIPGLPYWTGLAIAFAARNSALYFTRWYPEYRKTKDITAQTAAAMSGQDV
;
A
#
# COMPACT_ATOMS: atom_id res chain seq x y z
N MET A 1 -13.13 -2.37 10.98
CA MET A 1 -12.85 -2.11 9.55
C MET A 1 -11.91 -0.92 9.40
N THR A 2 -10.62 -1.16 9.19
CA THR A 2 -9.55 -0.13 9.29
C THR A 2 -8.88 0.21 7.95
N ILE A 3 -9.24 -0.46 6.85
CA ILE A 3 -8.66 -0.23 5.51
C ILE A 3 -8.85 1.22 5.01
N PHE A 4 -10.00 1.84 5.29
CA PHE A 4 -10.26 3.22 4.85
C PHE A 4 -9.36 4.24 5.56
N LEU A 5 -9.06 4.03 6.85
CA LEU A 5 -8.18 4.93 7.60
C LEU A 5 -6.72 4.82 7.14
N ILE A 6 -6.30 3.64 6.68
CA ILE A 6 -4.93 3.39 6.21
C ILE A 6 -4.68 4.11 4.87
N LEU A 7 -5.69 4.16 4.00
CA LEU A 7 -5.58 4.80 2.70
C LEU A 7 -5.95 6.29 2.70
N ALA A 8 -6.56 6.78 3.78
CA ALA A 8 -7.01 8.17 3.87
C ALA A 8 -5.90 9.20 3.57
N PRO A 9 -4.66 9.08 4.11
CA PRO A 9 -3.59 10.04 3.80
C PRO A 9 -3.28 10.11 2.31
N TYR A 10 -3.32 8.98 1.60
CA TYR A 10 -3.06 8.91 0.17
C TYR A 10 -4.20 9.47 -0.68
N GLY A 11 -5.45 9.24 -0.25
CA GLY A 11 -6.63 9.82 -0.90
C GLY A 11 -6.65 11.33 -0.76
N VAL A 12 -6.38 11.83 0.45
CA VAL A 12 -6.28 13.27 0.72
C VAL A 12 -5.11 13.89 -0.05
N TYR A 13 -3.93 13.28 -0.02
CA TYR A 13 -2.78 13.71 -0.83
C TYR A 13 -3.15 13.83 -2.32
N ALA A 14 -3.73 12.78 -2.89
CA ALA A 14 -4.07 12.75 -4.31
C ALA A 14 -5.12 13.81 -4.69
N ALA A 15 -6.10 14.06 -3.82
CA ALA A 15 -7.12 15.09 -4.01
C ALA A 15 -6.55 16.51 -3.86
N LEU A 16 -5.73 16.75 -2.82
CA LEU A 16 -5.12 18.06 -2.58
C LEU A 16 -4.16 18.47 -3.70
N MET A 17 -3.40 17.52 -4.26
CA MET A 17 -2.55 17.77 -5.42
C MET A 17 -3.31 18.24 -6.68
N MET A 18 -4.65 18.22 -6.70
CA MET A 18 -5.46 18.76 -7.80
C MET A 18 -5.86 20.23 -7.59
N VAL A 19 -5.77 20.75 -6.36
CA VAL A 19 -6.40 22.03 -5.98
C VAL A 19 -5.49 22.95 -5.15
N VAL A 20 -4.41 22.43 -4.57
CA VAL A 20 -3.45 23.20 -3.76
C VAL A 20 -2.01 22.81 -4.11
N SER A 21 -1.04 23.52 -3.53
CA SER A 21 0.38 23.26 -3.76
C SER A 21 0.81 21.86 -3.31
N ALA A 22 1.84 21.33 -3.97
CA ALA A 22 2.44 20.04 -3.62
C ALA A 22 2.96 20.01 -2.18
N THR A 23 3.61 21.08 -1.73
CA THR A 23 4.11 21.21 -0.35
C THR A 23 3.01 21.05 0.68
N LEU A 24 1.89 21.75 0.51
CA LEU A 24 0.76 21.65 1.45
C LEU A 24 0.12 20.26 1.39
N SER A 25 -0.04 19.70 0.19
CA SER A 25 -0.56 18.34 -0.02
C SER A 25 0.26 17.29 0.74
N LEU A 26 1.59 17.37 0.63
CA LEU A 26 2.52 16.46 1.32
C LEU A 26 2.50 16.67 2.84
N ALA A 27 2.49 17.92 3.31
CA ALA A 27 2.47 18.24 4.73
C ALA A 27 1.19 17.74 5.41
N VAL A 28 0.02 17.94 4.78
CA VAL A 28 -1.26 17.43 5.27
C VAL A 28 -1.27 15.90 5.28
N ALA A 29 -0.75 15.26 4.23
CA ALA A 29 -0.66 13.80 4.19
C ALA A 29 0.25 13.23 5.29
N ALA A 30 1.41 13.85 5.52
CA ALA A 30 2.31 13.49 6.61
C ALA A 30 1.64 13.64 7.98
N ALA A 31 0.95 14.77 8.21
CA ALA A 31 0.21 15.02 9.45
C ALA A 31 -0.91 14.00 9.68
N LEU A 32 -1.63 13.61 8.62
CA LEU A 32 -2.65 12.56 8.70
C LEU A 32 -2.05 11.20 9.01
N CYS A 33 -0.92 10.83 8.41
CA CYS A 33 -0.21 9.61 8.77
C CYS A 33 0.18 9.60 10.26
N LEU A 34 0.75 10.69 10.76
CA LEU A 34 1.12 10.83 12.18
C LEU A 34 -0.11 10.80 13.10
N ALA A 35 -1.21 11.44 12.71
CA ALA A 35 -2.45 11.39 13.47
C ALA A 35 -3.00 9.96 13.57
N VAL A 36 -3.01 9.20 12.46
CA VAL A 36 -3.44 7.79 12.48
C VAL A 36 -2.52 6.93 13.35
N VAL A 37 -1.19 7.11 13.24
CA VAL A 37 -0.23 6.40 14.09
C VAL A 37 -0.44 6.73 15.56
N THR A 38 -0.65 8.01 15.89
CA THR A 38 -0.90 8.47 17.26
C THR A 38 -2.20 7.87 17.81
N LEU A 39 -3.28 7.86 17.01
CA LEU A 39 -4.55 7.23 17.39
C LEU A 39 -4.40 5.71 17.61
N ASP A 40 -3.60 5.03 16.81
CA ASP A 40 -3.31 3.61 17.01
C ASP A 40 -2.54 3.38 18.32
N VAL A 41 -1.53 4.20 18.63
CA VAL A 41 -0.78 4.13 19.90
C VAL A 41 -1.70 4.39 21.10
N ILE A 42 -2.54 5.42 21.06
CA ILE A 42 -3.51 5.74 22.13
C ILE A 42 -4.48 4.57 22.35
N LYS A 43 -4.83 3.84 21.28
CA LYS A 43 -5.71 2.66 21.34
C LYS A 43 -4.98 1.37 21.70
N GLY A 44 -3.70 1.43 22.06
CA GLY A 44 -2.89 0.25 22.39
C GLY A 44 -2.60 -0.67 21.21
N ARG A 45 -2.70 -0.17 19.97
CA ARG A 45 -2.41 -0.93 18.75
C ARG A 45 -0.95 -0.80 18.35
N SER A 46 -0.50 -1.71 17.50
CA SER A 46 0.87 -1.69 16.99
C SER A 46 1.11 -0.53 16.03
N VAL A 47 2.31 0.06 16.10
CA VAL A 47 2.76 1.05 15.11
C VAL A 47 3.04 0.33 13.80
N LYS A 48 2.29 0.69 12.76
CA LYS A 48 2.40 0.07 11.44
C LYS A 48 3.52 0.68 10.62
N ILE A 49 4.33 -0.17 9.99
CA ILE A 49 5.41 0.19 9.06
C ILE A 49 4.88 1.10 7.95
N LEU A 50 3.73 0.76 7.37
CA LEU A 50 3.13 1.57 6.32
C LEU A 50 2.76 2.96 6.83
N GLY A 51 2.10 3.07 7.98
CA GLY A 51 1.69 4.38 8.55
C GLY A 51 2.87 5.29 8.84
N LEU A 52 3.84 4.79 9.62
CA LEU A 52 5.02 5.56 10.00
C LEU A 52 5.92 5.85 8.79
N GLY A 53 6.20 4.85 7.97
CA GLY A 53 7.05 5.03 6.81
C GLY A 53 6.42 5.92 5.74
N SER A 54 5.10 5.95 5.60
CA SER A 54 4.41 6.94 4.74
C SER A 54 4.59 8.36 5.27
N ALA A 55 4.49 8.57 6.59
CA ALA A 55 4.75 9.87 7.19
C ALA A 55 6.18 10.34 6.87
N ILE A 56 7.16 9.44 6.98
CA ILE A 56 8.57 9.71 6.66
C ILE A 56 8.73 10.06 5.18
N VAL A 57 8.11 9.30 4.26
CA VAL A 57 8.18 9.57 2.82
C VAL A 57 7.55 10.94 2.50
N PHE A 58 6.34 11.21 2.98
CA PHE A 58 5.68 12.49 2.72
C PHE A 58 6.46 13.68 3.29
N ALA A 59 6.93 13.57 4.53
CA ALA A 59 7.72 14.62 5.16
C ALA A 59 9.07 14.82 4.45
N GLY A 60 9.74 13.72 4.06
CA GLY A 60 11.02 13.76 3.34
C GLY A 60 10.89 14.42 1.97
N VAL A 61 9.86 14.05 1.20
CA VAL A 61 9.59 14.70 -0.11
C VAL A 61 9.19 16.16 0.08
N ALA A 62 8.41 16.50 1.11
CA ALA A 62 8.06 17.89 1.41
C ALA A 62 9.28 18.75 1.78
N ALA A 63 10.21 18.16 2.53
CA ALA A 63 11.47 18.81 2.88
C ALA A 63 12.38 18.99 1.66
N TYR A 64 12.50 17.96 0.81
CA TYR A 64 13.26 18.05 -0.43
C TYR A 64 12.72 19.14 -1.36
N LEU A 65 11.40 19.16 -1.56
CA LEU A 65 10.71 20.18 -2.36
C LEU A 65 10.95 21.60 -1.81
N GLN A 66 10.96 21.81 -0.48
CA GLN A 66 11.15 23.14 0.08
C GLN A 66 12.60 23.60 0.14
N LEU A 67 13.54 22.68 0.36
CA LEU A 67 14.92 23.02 0.72
C LEU A 67 15.92 22.82 -0.41
N ILE A 68 15.63 21.93 -1.36
CA ILE A 68 16.58 21.48 -2.37
C ILE A 68 16.09 21.82 -3.78
N ASP A 69 14.83 21.51 -4.10
CA ASP A 69 14.29 21.74 -5.45
C ASP A 69 12.84 22.27 -5.41
N PRO A 70 12.65 23.59 -5.16
CA PRO A 70 11.33 24.23 -5.12
C PRO A 70 10.59 24.26 -6.46
N GLU A 71 11.31 24.06 -7.57
CA GLU A 71 10.74 24.07 -8.92
C GLU A 71 10.34 22.67 -9.41
N MET A 72 10.52 21.64 -8.56
CA MET A 72 10.17 20.27 -8.90
C MET A 72 8.70 20.15 -9.30
N THR A 73 8.47 19.60 -10.51
CA THR A 73 7.11 19.46 -11.07
C THR A 73 6.23 18.52 -10.24
N ASP A 74 4.91 18.72 -10.29
CA ASP A 74 3.94 17.87 -9.59
C ASP A 74 4.07 16.38 -9.98
N SER A 75 4.36 16.09 -11.24
CA SER A 75 4.61 14.73 -11.72
C SER A 75 5.85 14.11 -11.08
N ALA A 76 6.93 14.88 -10.92
CA ALA A 76 8.14 14.45 -10.21
C ALA A 76 7.88 14.26 -8.71
N VAL A 77 7.05 15.10 -8.07
CA VAL A 77 6.60 14.91 -6.68
C VAL A 77 5.86 13.58 -6.52
N ARG A 78 4.87 13.32 -7.39
CA ARG A 78 4.10 12.06 -7.36
C ARG A 78 5.00 10.85 -7.56
N LEU A 79 5.93 10.94 -8.52
CA LEU A 79 6.94 9.92 -8.76
C LEU A 79 7.82 9.67 -7.54
N ALA A 80 8.30 10.73 -6.88
CA ALA A 80 9.13 10.60 -5.67
C ALA A 80 8.38 9.91 -4.51
N VAL A 81 7.12 10.28 -4.30
CA VAL A 81 6.26 9.62 -3.31
C VAL A 81 6.07 8.14 -3.66
N ASP A 82 5.68 7.81 -4.89
CA ASP A 82 5.45 6.43 -5.30
C ASP A 82 6.73 5.58 -5.20
N CYS A 83 7.89 6.14 -5.58
CA CYS A 83 9.19 5.50 -5.37
C CYS A 83 9.48 5.23 -3.88
N GLY A 84 9.19 6.19 -3.00
CA GLY A 84 9.36 6.02 -1.55
C GLY A 84 8.47 4.90 -0.98
N ILE A 85 7.20 4.85 -1.40
CA ILE A 85 6.26 3.81 -0.96
C ILE A 85 6.62 2.44 -1.55
N PHE A 86 7.12 2.40 -2.78
CA PHE A 86 7.62 1.18 -3.40
C PHE A 86 8.84 0.65 -2.64
N ALA A 87 9.81 1.51 -2.34
CA ALA A 87 10.99 1.17 -1.55
C ALA A 87 10.60 0.68 -0.14
N LEU A 88 9.64 1.34 0.51
CA LEU A 88 9.09 0.90 1.80
C LEU A 88 8.45 -0.49 1.70
N SER A 89 7.67 -0.74 0.65
CA SER A 89 7.00 -2.03 0.42
C SER A 89 8.03 -3.15 0.24
N LEU A 90 9.02 -2.95 -0.62
CA LEU A 90 10.11 -3.90 -0.82
C LEU A 90 10.96 -4.08 0.43
N GLY A 91 11.33 -2.98 1.10
CA GLY A 91 12.11 -2.99 2.33
C GLY A 91 11.42 -3.78 3.44
N SER A 92 10.10 -3.64 3.58
CA SER A 92 9.32 -4.44 4.54
C SER A 92 9.44 -5.95 4.27
N MET A 93 9.40 -6.37 3.00
CA MET A 93 9.59 -7.78 2.62
C MET A 93 11.03 -8.25 2.84
N LEU A 94 12.03 -7.42 2.53
CA LEU A 94 13.44 -7.74 2.73
C LEU A 94 13.80 -7.89 4.21
N LEU A 95 13.20 -7.07 5.08
CA LEU A 95 13.29 -7.17 6.53
C LEU A 95 12.45 -8.32 7.13
N ARG A 96 11.87 -9.16 6.27
CA ARG A 96 11.01 -10.30 6.61
C ARG A 96 9.73 -9.94 7.36
N MET A 97 9.32 -8.68 7.30
CA MET A 97 8.12 -8.14 7.95
C MET A 97 7.25 -7.44 6.90
N PRO A 98 6.59 -8.19 5.99
CA PRO A 98 5.71 -7.60 4.98
C PRO A 98 4.72 -6.67 5.65
N PHE A 99 4.61 -5.41 5.21
CA PHE A 99 3.89 -4.38 5.96
C PHE A 99 2.41 -4.74 6.20
N THR A 100 1.82 -5.60 5.37
CA THR A 100 0.43 -6.07 5.53
C THR A 100 0.25 -6.97 6.76
N LEU A 101 1.33 -7.62 7.24
CA LEU A 101 1.29 -8.57 8.35
C LEU A 101 0.77 -7.93 9.64
N GLN A 102 1.20 -6.71 9.96
CA GLN A 102 0.77 -6.00 11.16
C GLN A 102 -0.74 -5.73 11.14
N TYR A 103 -1.29 -5.44 9.96
CA TYR A 103 -2.72 -5.26 9.78
C TYR A 103 -3.48 -6.59 9.84
N ALA A 104 -2.92 -7.64 9.25
CA ALA A 104 -3.54 -8.96 9.24
C ALA A 104 -3.63 -9.53 10.67
N LEU A 105 -2.57 -9.39 11.48
CA LEU A 105 -2.55 -9.85 12.88
C LEU A 105 -3.61 -9.16 13.74
N GLU A 106 -3.89 -7.87 13.50
CA GLU A 106 -4.96 -7.15 14.20
C GLU A 106 -6.36 -7.47 13.67
N ALA A 107 -6.47 -8.09 12.48
CA ALA A 107 -7.74 -8.33 11.79
C ALA A 107 -8.27 -9.76 11.94
N VAL A 108 -7.44 -10.73 12.33
CA VAL A 108 -7.82 -12.14 12.43
C VAL A 108 -7.54 -12.71 13.82
N PRO A 109 -8.27 -13.76 14.25
CA PRO A 109 -7.97 -14.47 15.49
C PRO A 109 -6.57 -15.12 15.48
N PRO A 110 -5.93 -15.33 16.65
CA PRO A 110 -4.61 -15.95 16.76
C PRO A 110 -4.51 -17.32 16.10
N GLU A 111 -5.60 -18.10 16.12
CA GLU A 111 -5.68 -19.43 15.51
C GLU A 111 -5.53 -19.34 13.98
N THR A 112 -6.08 -18.28 13.37
CA THR A 112 -5.91 -18.02 11.93
C THR A 112 -4.50 -17.54 11.62
N ALA A 113 -3.91 -16.72 12.51
CA ALA A 113 -2.54 -16.24 12.35
C ALA A 113 -1.49 -17.37 12.48
N ALA A 114 -1.81 -18.45 13.21
CA ALA A 114 -0.93 -19.61 13.39
C ALA A 114 -0.88 -20.56 12.19
N ILE A 115 -1.76 -20.39 11.20
CA ILE A 115 -1.81 -21.27 10.02
C ILE A 115 -0.51 -21.10 9.19
N PRO A 116 0.16 -22.18 8.75
CA PRO A 116 1.44 -22.12 8.01
C PRO A 116 1.41 -21.23 6.74
N GLY A 117 0.23 -21.08 6.13
CA GLY A 117 0.01 -20.24 4.95
C GLY A 117 -0.11 -18.74 5.21
N PHE A 118 -0.29 -18.31 6.46
CA PHE A 118 -0.65 -16.93 6.82
C PHE A 118 0.45 -15.93 6.48
N LEU A 119 1.70 -16.23 6.85
CA LEU A 119 2.84 -15.38 6.53
C LEU A 119 3.04 -15.27 5.00
N ARG A 120 3.00 -16.41 4.29
CA ARG A 120 3.11 -16.43 2.82
C ARG A 120 2.01 -15.59 2.16
N ALA A 121 0.79 -15.61 2.68
CA ALA A 121 -0.29 -14.78 2.16
C ALA A 121 0.01 -13.29 2.28
N ASN A 122 0.57 -12.86 3.40
CA ASN A 122 0.98 -11.48 3.61
C ASN A 122 2.12 -11.04 2.67
N TYR A 123 3.07 -11.91 2.36
CA TYR A 123 4.07 -11.62 1.31
C TYR A 123 3.44 -11.42 -0.05
N VAL A 124 2.48 -12.27 -0.45
CA VAL A 124 1.81 -12.14 -1.75
C VAL A 124 0.98 -10.85 -1.82
N ILE A 125 0.25 -10.53 -0.75
CA ILE A 125 -0.54 -9.30 -0.69
C ILE A 125 0.38 -8.06 -0.69
N THR A 126 1.45 -8.07 0.10
CA THR A 126 2.46 -6.99 0.08
C THR A 126 3.11 -6.85 -1.29
N GLY A 127 3.41 -7.96 -1.97
CA GLY A 127 3.91 -7.97 -3.34
C GLY A 127 2.92 -7.39 -4.35
N ALA A 128 1.62 -7.65 -4.19
CA ALA A 128 0.57 -7.04 -5.01
C ALA A 128 0.49 -5.52 -4.81
N TRP A 129 0.68 -5.04 -3.58
CA TRP A 129 0.81 -3.61 -3.30
C TRP A 129 2.07 -3.01 -3.92
N ALA A 130 3.23 -3.68 -3.81
CA ALA A 130 4.46 -3.24 -4.46
C ALA A 130 4.31 -3.17 -5.98
N LEU A 131 3.68 -4.16 -6.60
CA LEU A 131 3.37 -4.16 -8.04
C LEU A 131 2.43 -3.01 -8.42
N SER A 132 1.40 -2.76 -7.60
CA SER A 132 0.49 -1.63 -7.78
C SER A 132 1.23 -0.30 -7.80
N THR A 133 2.12 -0.08 -6.82
CA THR A 133 2.96 1.13 -6.78
C THR A 133 3.94 1.20 -7.95
N LEU A 134 4.49 0.06 -8.40
CA LEU A 134 5.34 0.03 -9.60
C LEU A 134 4.59 0.46 -10.85
N LEU A 135 3.33 0.02 -11.02
CA LEU A 135 2.48 0.46 -12.13
C LEU A 135 2.19 1.96 -12.06
N MET A 136 2.01 2.51 -10.86
CA MET A 136 1.87 3.96 -10.66
C MET A 136 3.14 4.72 -11.06
N ILE A 137 4.32 4.24 -10.65
CA ILE A 137 5.62 4.79 -11.07
C ILE A 137 5.71 4.83 -12.60
N ILE A 138 5.38 3.73 -13.26
CA ILE A 138 5.36 3.64 -14.73
C ILE A 138 4.36 4.65 -15.32
N GLY A 139 3.16 4.78 -14.74
CA GLY A 139 2.17 5.77 -15.17
C GLY A 139 2.68 7.21 -15.07
N ASN A 140 3.33 7.57 -13.97
CA ASN A 140 3.92 8.90 -13.80
C ASN A 140 5.09 9.14 -14.78
N LEU A 141 5.94 8.13 -15.01
CA LEU A 141 7.02 8.20 -16.00
C LEU A 141 6.48 8.39 -17.42
N MET A 142 5.40 7.70 -17.79
CA MET A 142 4.75 7.88 -19.08
C MET A 142 4.25 9.32 -19.27
N THR A 143 3.63 9.92 -18.26
CA THR A 143 3.19 11.33 -18.32
C THR A 143 4.38 12.30 -18.43
N LEU A 144 5.54 11.96 -17.86
CA LEU A 144 6.73 12.81 -17.91
C LEU A 144 7.48 12.73 -19.25
N TYR A 145 7.56 11.53 -19.86
CA TYR A 145 8.42 11.27 -21.02
C TYR A 145 7.68 11.10 -22.34
N ILE A 146 6.34 10.99 -22.35
CA ILE A 146 5.55 10.85 -23.59
C ILE A 146 4.82 12.18 -23.85
N PRO A 147 5.28 13.02 -24.79
CA PRO A 147 4.63 14.27 -25.12
C PRO A 147 3.21 14.02 -25.66
N GLY A 148 2.24 14.83 -25.23
CA GLY A 148 0.84 14.73 -25.67
C GLY A 148 0.03 13.62 -24.99
N LEU A 149 0.62 12.86 -24.05
CA LEU A 149 -0.13 11.92 -23.23
C LEU A 149 -1.08 12.69 -22.29
N PRO A 150 -2.38 12.38 -22.27
CA PRO A 150 -3.29 13.10 -21.42
C PRO A 150 -3.01 12.89 -19.93
N TYR A 151 -3.11 13.94 -19.12
CA TYR A 151 -2.87 13.87 -17.67
C TYR A 151 -3.74 12.81 -16.96
N TRP A 152 -4.96 12.55 -17.44
CA TRP A 152 -5.84 11.55 -16.85
C TRP A 152 -5.34 10.11 -17.00
N THR A 153 -4.36 9.84 -17.87
CA THR A 153 -3.81 8.49 -18.06
C THR A 153 -3.06 7.99 -16.83
N GLY A 154 -2.13 8.79 -16.29
CA GLY A 154 -1.43 8.48 -15.04
C GLY A 154 -2.41 8.32 -13.87
N LEU A 155 -3.43 9.19 -13.81
CA LEU A 155 -4.49 9.10 -12.81
C LEU A 155 -5.29 7.78 -12.94
N ALA A 156 -5.71 7.43 -14.15
CA ALA A 156 -6.46 6.20 -14.43
C ALA A 156 -5.65 4.95 -14.08
N ILE A 157 -4.36 4.91 -14.42
CA ILE A 157 -3.45 3.82 -14.04
C ILE A 157 -3.37 3.73 -12.52
N ALA A 158 -3.18 4.85 -11.83
CA ALA A 158 -3.08 4.86 -10.37
C ALA A 158 -4.37 4.36 -9.69
N PHE A 159 -5.53 4.80 -10.16
CA PHE A 159 -6.81 4.29 -9.67
C PHE A 159 -6.97 2.80 -9.96
N ALA A 160 -6.73 2.35 -11.18
CA ALA A 160 -6.87 0.95 -11.55
C ALA A 160 -5.93 0.07 -10.71
N ALA A 161 -4.63 0.39 -10.68
CA ALA A 161 -3.63 -0.36 -9.93
C ALA A 161 -3.97 -0.43 -8.43
N ARG A 162 -4.37 0.68 -7.82
CA ARG A 162 -4.66 0.73 -6.37
C ARG A 162 -5.95 -0.02 -6.03
N ASN A 163 -7.00 0.12 -6.85
CA ASN A 163 -8.25 -0.62 -6.64
C ASN A 163 -8.07 -2.12 -6.87
N SER A 164 -7.25 -2.53 -7.84
CA SER A 164 -6.90 -3.94 -8.05
C SER A 164 -6.17 -4.52 -6.83
N ALA A 165 -5.22 -3.81 -6.23
CA ALA A 165 -4.53 -4.26 -5.01
C ALA A 165 -5.50 -4.37 -3.81
N LEU A 166 -6.43 -3.43 -3.67
CA LEU A 166 -7.47 -3.49 -2.63
C LEU A 166 -8.40 -4.69 -2.81
N TYR A 167 -8.89 -4.89 -4.03
CA TYR A 167 -9.72 -6.04 -4.36
C TYR A 167 -8.96 -7.35 -4.10
N PHE A 168 -7.71 -7.44 -4.56
CA PHE A 168 -6.85 -8.60 -4.34
C PHE A 168 -6.62 -8.89 -2.86
N THR A 169 -6.41 -7.85 -2.05
CA THR A 169 -6.25 -7.98 -0.58
C THR A 169 -7.48 -8.63 0.08
N ARG A 170 -8.69 -8.35 -0.43
CA ARG A 170 -9.94 -8.94 0.08
C ARG A 170 -10.20 -10.33 -0.47
N TRP A 171 -9.93 -10.54 -1.75
CA TRP A 171 -10.24 -11.77 -2.47
C TRP A 171 -9.25 -12.91 -2.18
N TYR A 172 -7.95 -12.61 -2.13
CA TYR A 172 -6.91 -13.63 -2.06
C TYR A 172 -6.98 -14.54 -0.81
N PRO A 173 -7.29 -14.05 0.41
CA PRO A 173 -7.47 -14.91 1.57
C PRO A 173 -8.60 -15.93 1.40
N GLU A 174 -9.73 -15.50 0.84
CA GLU A 174 -10.90 -16.38 0.61
C GLU A 174 -10.59 -17.44 -0.46
N TYR A 175 -9.94 -17.03 -1.56
CA TYR A 175 -9.47 -17.97 -2.58
C TYR A 175 -8.59 -19.08 -2.00
N ARG A 176 -7.67 -18.74 -1.09
CA ARG A 176 -6.80 -19.74 -0.44
C ARG A 176 -7.59 -20.69 0.46
N LYS A 177 -8.52 -20.18 1.27
CA LYS A 177 -9.38 -21.03 2.12
C LYS A 177 -10.15 -22.04 1.28
N THR A 178 -10.80 -21.61 0.19
CA THR A 178 -11.54 -22.52 -0.69
C THR A 178 -10.60 -23.57 -1.31
N LYS A 179 -9.44 -23.16 -1.80
CA LYS A 179 -8.48 -24.08 -2.42
C LYS A 179 -7.95 -25.12 -1.44
N ASP A 180 -7.65 -24.72 -0.21
CA ASP A 180 -7.16 -25.62 0.83
C ASP A 180 -8.25 -26.63 1.24
N ILE A 181 -9.52 -26.20 1.35
CA ILE A 181 -10.67 -27.09 1.59
C ILE A 181 -10.84 -28.10 0.45
N THR A 182 -10.83 -27.65 -0.81
CA THR A 182 -10.97 -28.54 -1.98
C THR A 182 -9.86 -29.58 -2.03
N ALA A 183 -8.61 -29.18 -1.74
CA ALA A 183 -7.48 -30.10 -1.69
C ALA A 183 -7.63 -31.16 -0.58
N GLN A 184 -8.12 -30.76 0.60
CA GLN A 184 -8.40 -31.68 1.71
C GLN A 184 -9.53 -32.65 1.38
N THR A 185 -10.63 -32.17 0.79
CA THR A 185 -11.75 -33.03 0.35
C THR A 185 -11.30 -34.02 -0.71
N ALA A 186 -10.53 -33.59 -1.71
CA ALA A 186 -10.00 -34.48 -2.74
C ALA A 186 -9.07 -35.55 -2.15
N ALA A 187 -8.20 -35.19 -1.21
CA ALA A 187 -7.32 -36.14 -0.52
C ALA A 187 -8.12 -37.16 0.31
N ALA A 188 -9.17 -36.72 1.02
CA ALA A 188 -10.04 -37.60 1.81
C ALA A 188 -10.80 -38.60 0.92
N MET A 189 -11.30 -38.17 -0.25
CA MET A 189 -11.97 -39.05 -1.21
C MET A 189 -11.00 -40.07 -1.83
N SER A 190 -9.76 -39.68 -2.13
CA SER A 190 -8.74 -40.61 -2.65
C SER A 190 -8.20 -41.61 -1.63
N GLY A 191 -8.39 -41.33 -0.33
CA GLY A 191 -7.96 -42.21 0.77
C GLY A 191 -9.02 -43.21 1.23
N GLN A 192 -10.23 -43.18 0.66
CA GLN A 192 -11.32 -44.11 0.99
C GLN A 192 -11.35 -45.37 0.10
N ASP A 193 -10.40 -45.51 -0.84
CA ASP A 193 -10.30 -46.63 -1.78
C ASP A 193 -9.26 -47.72 -1.34
N VAL A 194 -8.94 -47.82 -0.04
CA VAL A 194 -8.06 -48.88 0.52
C VAL A 194 -8.76 -49.71 1.58
#